data_AF-A0A6B0RQY7-F1
#
_entry.id   AF-A0A6B0RQY7-F1
#
_cell.length_a   1.000
_cell.length_b   1.000
_cell.length_c   1.000
_cell.angle_alpha   90.00
_cell.angle_beta   90.00
_cell.angle_gamma   90.00
#
_symmetry.space_group_name_H-M   'P 1'
#
loop_
_entity.id
_entity.type
_entity.pdbx_description
1 polymer ?
#
loop_
_entity_poly.entity_id
_entity_poly.type
_entity_poly.pdbx_seq_one_letter_code
_entity_poly.pdbx_strand_id
1 'polypeptide(L)'
;MLRIVEPYIAWGYPNLKSVNELIYKHGYGKVNKKRIAPTDNALIARSLGKYGIICVEDLIHEIYTVGKCFKEANNFLWPFKLSSPRGGMKKKTTHFVEGGDAGNREDQINRLIRRMN
;
A
#
# COMPACT_ATOMS: atom_id res chain seq x y z
N MET A 1 17.25 -3.33 -5.06
CA MET A 1 16.65 -1.99 -4.89
C MET A 1 16.30 -1.69 -3.43
N LEU A 2 15.44 -2.48 -2.76
CA LEU A 2 15.05 -2.21 -1.36
C LEU A 2 16.23 -2.15 -0.36
N ARG A 3 17.22 -3.04 -0.50
CA ARG A 3 18.44 -3.05 0.34
C ARG A 3 19.23 -1.73 0.29
N ILE A 4 19.18 -0.99 -0.82
CA ILE A 4 19.91 0.29 -0.99
C ILE A 4 19.25 1.40 -0.17
N VAL A 5 17.91 1.40 -0.12
CA VAL A 5 17.11 2.43 0.56
C VAL A 5 16.66 1.99 1.96
N GLU A 6 17.11 0.83 2.42
CA GLU A 6 16.75 0.19 3.69
C GLU A 6 16.78 1.13 4.91
N PRO A 7 17.80 2.00 5.11
CA PRO A 7 17.80 2.91 6.27
C PRO A 7 16.71 4.00 6.23
N TYR A 8 16.03 4.19 5.10
CA TYR A 8 15.01 5.22 4.91
C TYR A 8 13.57 4.69 4.95
N ILE A 9 13.39 3.36 4.87
CA ILE A 9 12.06 2.75 4.75
C ILE A 9 11.85 1.66 5.80
N ALA A 10 10.60 1.49 6.20
CA ALA A 10 10.14 0.30 6.90
C ALA A 10 9.26 -0.50 5.93
N TRP A 11 9.56 -1.78 5.76
CA TRP A 11 8.82 -2.65 4.83
C TRP A 11 8.58 -4.04 5.44
N GLY A 12 7.66 -4.81 4.87
CA GLY A 12 7.31 -6.14 5.35
C GLY A 12 6.16 -6.73 4.54
N TYR A 13 5.50 -7.75 5.10
CA TYR A 13 4.46 -8.51 4.40
C TYR A 13 3.07 -8.07 4.87
N PRO A 14 2.30 -7.37 4.01
CA PRO A 14 0.95 -6.95 4.37
C PRO A 14 0.01 -8.17 4.33
N ASN A 15 -0.90 -8.25 5.31
CA ASN A 15 -2.01 -9.20 5.27
C ASN A 15 -3.21 -8.61 4.52
N LEU A 16 -4.17 -9.47 4.18
CA LEU A 16 -5.37 -9.08 3.43
C LEU A 16 -6.13 -7.92 4.09
N LYS A 17 -6.22 -7.91 5.44
CA LYS A 17 -6.89 -6.84 6.17
C LYS A 17 -6.18 -5.51 5.99
N SER A 18 -4.84 -5.47 6.08
CA SER A 18 -4.07 -4.25 5.88
C SER A 18 -4.15 -3.73 4.45
N VAL A 19 -4.14 -4.60 3.44
CA VAL A 19 -4.34 -4.19 2.03
C VAL A 19 -5.73 -3.60 1.84
N ASN A 20 -6.77 -4.28 2.35
CA ASN A 20 -8.15 -3.85 2.26
C ASN A 20 -8.35 -2.47 2.90
N GLU A 21 -7.93 -2.30 4.17
CA GLU A 21 -8.07 -1.02 4.87
C GLU A 21 -7.29 0.12 4.17
N LEU A 22 -6.10 -0.16 3.62
CA LEU A 22 -5.31 0.84 2.89
C LEU A 22 -6.03 1.30 1.62
N ILE A 23 -6.56 0.36 0.83
CA ILE A 23 -7.24 0.68 -0.43
C ILE A 23 -8.56 1.41 -0.17
N TYR A 24 -9.38 1.01 0.81
CA TYR A 24 -10.63 1.73 1.07
C TYR A 24 -10.42 3.09 1.72
N LYS A 25 -9.49 3.22 2.68
CA LYS A 25 -9.32 4.47 3.45
C LYS A 25 -8.41 5.48 2.77
N HIS A 26 -7.33 5.01 2.14
CA HIS A 26 -6.29 5.85 1.54
C HIS A 26 -6.07 5.58 0.06
N GLY A 27 -6.88 4.72 -0.58
CA GLY A 27 -6.79 4.47 -2.00
C GLY A 27 -7.17 5.70 -2.81
N TYR A 28 -6.25 6.14 -3.65
CA TYR A 28 -6.53 7.14 -4.67
C TYR A 28 -6.10 6.57 -6.02
N GLY A 29 -6.89 6.80 -7.06
CA GLY A 29 -6.53 6.46 -8.44
C GLY A 29 -5.71 7.57 -9.09
N LYS A 30 -4.75 7.17 -9.92
CA LYS A 30 -3.98 8.03 -10.82
C LYS A 30 -4.65 8.04 -12.20
N VAL A 31 -5.54 9.00 -12.42
CA VAL A 31 -6.27 9.16 -13.69
C VAL A 31 -5.81 10.45 -14.37
N ASN A 32 -5.31 10.36 -15.60
CA ASN A 32 -4.78 11.51 -16.35
C ASN A 32 -3.78 12.35 -15.55
N LYS A 33 -2.87 11.68 -14.83
CA LYS A 33 -1.87 12.27 -13.91
C LYS A 33 -2.47 13.06 -12.72
N LYS A 34 -3.78 13.00 -12.50
CA LYS A 34 -4.45 13.58 -11.34
C LYS A 34 -4.70 12.50 -10.28
N ARG A 35 -4.66 12.91 -9.01
CA ARG A 35 -5.01 12.08 -7.86
C ARG A 35 -6.50 12.20 -7.60
N ILE A 36 -7.27 11.14 -7.84
CA ILE A 36 -8.73 11.13 -7.72
C ILE A 36 -9.16 10.07 -6.71
N ALA A 37 -10.09 10.39 -5.81
CA ALA A 37 -10.67 9.39 -4.90
C ALA A 37 -11.55 8.42 -5.72
N PRO A 38 -11.36 7.09 -5.62
CA PRO A 38 -12.20 6.10 -6.26
C PRO A 38 -13.50 5.96 -5.47
N THR A 39 -14.41 6.93 -5.65
CA THR A 39 -15.72 6.93 -5.00
C THR A 39 -16.71 5.96 -5.64
N ASP A 40 -16.43 5.52 -6.88
CA ASP A 40 -17.29 4.65 -7.67
C ASP A 40 -16.44 3.66 -8.47
N ASN A 41 -16.92 2.41 -8.57
CA ASN A 41 -16.34 1.34 -9.36
C ASN A 41 -16.26 1.71 -10.84
N ALA A 42 -17.14 2.59 -11.34
CA ALA A 42 -17.06 3.08 -12.72
C ALA A 42 -15.70 3.73 -13.05
N LEU A 43 -15.06 4.40 -12.07
CA LEU A 43 -13.74 5.01 -12.27
C LEU A 43 -12.63 3.95 -12.42
N ILE A 44 -12.72 2.87 -11.65
CA ILE A 44 -11.80 1.73 -11.70
C ILE A 44 -11.99 0.99 -13.01
N ALA A 45 -13.22 0.59 -13.33
CA ALA A 45 -13.57 -0.10 -14.57
C ALA A 45 -13.15 0.68 -15.82
N ARG A 46 -13.29 2.02 -15.84
CA ARG A 46 -12.84 2.84 -16.96
C ARG A 46 -11.32 2.80 -17.16
N SER A 47 -10.55 2.69 -16.07
CA SER A 47 -9.08 2.76 -16.12
C SER A 47 -8.43 1.39 -16.30
N LEU A 48 -9.00 0.36 -15.66
CA LEU A 48 -8.44 -0.98 -15.55
C LEU A 48 -9.34 -2.09 -16.10
N GLY A 49 -10.56 -1.78 -16.57
CA GLY A 49 -11.52 -2.78 -17.03
C GLY A 49 -11.01 -3.65 -18.19
N LYS A 50 -10.10 -3.12 -19.03
CA LYS A 50 -9.41 -3.90 -20.06
C LYS A 50 -8.53 -5.05 -19.52
N TYR A 51 -8.20 -5.00 -18.23
CA TYR A 51 -7.43 -6.02 -17.52
C TYR A 51 -8.33 -6.94 -16.66
N GLY A 52 -9.66 -6.78 -16.74
CA GLY A 52 -10.61 -7.54 -15.94
C GLY A 52 -10.81 -7.03 -14.51
N ILE A 53 -10.28 -5.84 -14.18
CA ILE A 53 -10.45 -5.22 -12.86
C ILE A 53 -11.59 -4.21 -12.97
N ILE A 54 -12.76 -4.55 -12.43
CA ILE A 54 -13.99 -3.74 -12.57
C ILE A 54 -14.41 -3.07 -11.26
N CYS A 55 -14.05 -3.63 -10.10
CA CYS A 55 -14.37 -3.06 -8.80
C CYS A 55 -13.15 -2.94 -7.86
N VAL A 56 -13.38 -2.36 -6.68
CA VAL A 56 -12.36 -2.26 -5.62
C VAL A 56 -11.92 -3.64 -5.14
N GLU A 57 -12.82 -4.62 -5.08
CA GLU A 57 -12.54 -5.97 -4.62
C GLU A 57 -11.58 -6.70 -5.58
N ASP A 58 -11.77 -6.55 -6.90
CA ASP A 58 -10.83 -7.07 -7.89
C ASP A 58 -9.46 -6.42 -7.75
N LEU A 59 -9.42 -5.11 -7.46
CA LEU A 59 -8.17 -4.39 -7.24
C LEU A 59 -7.45 -4.91 -5.98
N ILE A 60 -8.17 -5.12 -4.88
CA ILE A 60 -7.62 -5.71 -3.65
C ILE A 60 -7.12 -7.12 -3.92
N HIS A 61 -7.90 -7.93 -4.64
CA HIS A 61 -7.52 -9.30 -5.01
C HIS A 61 -6.22 -9.29 -5.80
N GLU A 62 -6.14 -8.51 -6.88
CA GLU A 62 -4.98 -8.43 -7.77
C GLU A 62 -3.71 -7.99 -7.02
N ILE A 63 -3.84 -7.01 -6.12
CA ILE A 63 -2.72 -6.50 -5.31
C ILE A 63 -2.26 -7.54 -4.28
N TYR A 64 -3.18 -8.24 -3.62
CA TYR A 64 -2.83 -9.18 -2.56
C TYR A 64 -2.30 -10.52 -3.10
N THR A 65 -2.91 -11.06 -4.16
CA THR A 65 -2.48 -12.33 -4.76
C THR A 65 -1.33 -12.18 -5.75
N VAL A 66 -0.95 -10.94 -6.08
CA VAL A 66 0.07 -10.63 -7.10
C VAL A 66 -0.33 -11.24 -8.44
N GLY A 67 -1.51 -10.85 -8.93
CA GLY A 67 -2.06 -11.36 -10.18
C GLY A 67 -1.28 -10.90 -11.43
N LYS A 68 -1.76 -11.32 -12.61
CA LYS A 68 -1.08 -11.09 -13.90
C LYS A 68 -0.90 -9.61 -14.25
N CYS A 69 -1.83 -8.76 -13.80
CA CYS A 69 -1.89 -7.32 -14.05
C CYS A 69 -1.55 -6.51 -12.78
N PHE A 70 -0.76 -7.09 -11.86
CA PHE A 70 -0.32 -6.41 -10.63
C PHE A 70 0.35 -5.06 -10.91
N LYS A 71 1.16 -4.99 -11.98
CA LYS A 71 1.88 -3.76 -12.35
C LYS A 71 0.91 -2.63 -12.71
N GLU A 72 -0.14 -2.94 -13.44
CA GLU A 72 -1.17 -2.02 -13.89
C GLU A 72 -2.05 -1.56 -12.72
N ALA A 73 -2.47 -2.50 -11.87
CA ALA A 73 -3.20 -2.24 -10.63
C ALA A 73 -2.40 -1.33 -9.68
N ASN A 74 -1.13 -1.66 -9.45
CA ASN A 74 -0.26 -0.89 -8.56
C ASN A 74 0.07 0.50 -9.12
N ASN A 75 0.25 0.64 -10.45
CA ASN A 75 0.49 1.95 -11.08
C ASN A 75 -0.76 2.84 -11.11
N PHE A 76 -1.96 2.23 -11.13
CA PHE A 76 -3.21 2.97 -10.97
C PHE A 76 -3.33 3.55 -9.57
N LEU A 77 -2.91 2.83 -8.53
CA LEU A 77 -2.90 3.35 -7.16
C LEU A 77 -1.86 4.48 -7.02
N TRP A 78 -2.34 5.63 -6.56
CA TRP A 78 -1.46 6.72 -6.14
C TRP A 78 -0.74 6.31 -4.84
N PRO A 79 0.55 6.65 -4.66
CA PRO A 79 1.26 6.36 -3.42
C PRO A 79 0.48 6.80 -2.17
N PHE A 80 0.22 5.86 -1.26
CA PHE A 80 -0.57 6.11 -0.06
C PHE A 80 0.06 7.21 0.80
N LYS A 81 -0.74 8.18 1.23
CA LYS A 81 -0.32 9.24 2.14
C LYS A 81 -0.78 8.89 3.55
N LEU A 82 0.09 8.23 4.32
CA LEU A 82 -0.20 7.79 5.68
C LEU A 82 0.04 8.90 6.71
N SER A 83 -0.59 8.76 7.88
CA SER A 83 -0.34 9.63 9.03
C SER A 83 0.88 9.18 9.84
N SER A 84 1.41 10.06 10.69
CA SER A 84 2.46 9.69 11.66
C SER A 84 1.95 8.58 12.59
N PRO A 85 2.77 7.56 12.93
CA PRO A 85 2.32 6.43 13.73
C PRO A 85 1.89 6.89 15.12
N ARG A 86 0.67 6.54 15.53
CA ARG A 86 0.20 6.74 16.90
C ARG A 86 1.12 6.01 17.89
N GLY A 87 1.55 6.71 18.94
CA GLY A 87 2.56 6.22 19.90
C GLY A 87 4.00 6.31 19.41
N GLY A 88 4.25 6.91 18.23
CA GLY A 88 5.59 7.22 17.75
C GLY A 88 6.36 6.03 17.17
N MET A 89 7.61 6.34 16.79
CA MET A 89 8.64 5.40 16.37
C MET A 89 9.66 5.23 17.50
N LYS A 90 10.27 4.05 17.62
CA LYS A 90 11.32 3.78 18.60
C LYS A 90 12.61 4.50 18.21
N LYS A 91 13.15 4.17 17.03
CA LYS A 91 14.40 4.77 16.51
C LYS A 91 14.46 4.60 15.01
N LYS A 92 14.30 5.71 14.28
CA LYS A 92 14.24 5.71 12.81
C LYS A 92 15.53 5.27 12.12
N THR A 93 16.68 5.48 12.76
CA THR A 93 18.00 5.33 12.14
C THR A 93 18.59 3.93 12.24
N THR A 94 18.06 3.07 13.13
CA THR A 94 18.59 1.71 13.34
C THR A 94 17.66 0.67 12.73
N HIS A 95 18.22 -0.50 12.40
CA HIS A 95 17.46 -1.60 11.81
C HIS A 95 16.47 -2.19 12.84
N PHE A 96 15.36 -2.76 12.36
CA PHE A 96 14.31 -3.31 13.20
C PHE A 96 14.82 -4.41 14.17
N VAL A 97 15.72 -5.28 13.70
CA VAL A 97 16.33 -6.35 14.52
C VAL A 97 17.22 -5.81 15.65
N GLU A 98 17.73 -4.60 15.50
CA GLU A 98 18.55 -3.89 16.50
C GLU A 98 17.68 -3.03 17.44
N GLY A 99 16.35 -3.21 17.40
CA GLY A 99 15.39 -2.43 18.19
C GLY A 99 14.99 -1.08 17.58
N GLY A 100 15.39 -0.81 16.34
CA GLY A 100 14.98 0.37 15.58
C GLY A 100 13.70 0.19 14.77
N ASP A 101 13.57 1.00 13.71
CA ASP A 101 12.41 1.01 12.83
C ASP A 101 12.72 0.82 11.34
N ALA A 102 13.98 0.88 10.92
CA ALA A 102 14.34 0.71 9.52
C ALA A 102 14.33 -0.76 9.08
N GLY A 103 14.12 -0.99 7.78
CA GLY A 103 14.26 -2.28 7.12
C GLY A 103 13.07 -3.22 7.21
N ASN A 104 13.34 -4.51 6.99
CA ASN A 104 12.31 -5.55 6.95
C ASN A 104 11.83 -5.89 8.35
N ARG A 105 10.52 -5.83 8.55
CA ARG A 105 9.84 -6.18 9.80
C ARG A 105 8.76 -7.25 9.62
N GLU A 106 8.77 -7.94 8.47
CA GLU A 106 7.87 -9.06 8.16
C GLU A 106 6.40 -8.71 8.48
N ASP A 107 5.70 -9.53 9.25
CA ASP A 107 4.31 -9.33 9.64
C ASP A 107 4.10 -8.16 10.60
N GLN A 108 5.14 -7.67 11.29
CA GLN A 108 5.05 -6.52 12.18
C GLN A 108 4.76 -5.21 11.43
N ILE A 109 4.90 -5.20 10.09
CA ILE A 109 4.43 -4.09 9.25
C ILE A 109 2.93 -3.83 9.45
N ASN A 110 2.13 -4.88 9.64
CA ASN A 110 0.68 -4.77 9.79
C ASN A 110 0.31 -3.99 11.05
N ARG A 111 1.08 -4.16 12.14
CA ARG A 111 0.91 -3.38 13.37
C ARG A 111 1.29 -1.92 13.16
N LEU A 112 2.32 -1.63 12.34
CA LEU A 112 2.69 -0.26 12.00
C LEU A 112 1.62 0.41 11.14
N ILE A 113 1.13 -0.28 10.09
CA ILE A 113 0.06 0.20 9.21
C ILE A 113 -1.15 0.62 10.06
N ARG A 114 -1.63 -0.23 10.97
CA ARG A 114 -2.77 0.09 11.85
C ARG A 114 -2.58 1.34 12.71
N ARG A 115 -1.34 1.71 13.06
CA ARG A 115 -1.04 2.92 13.83
C ARG A 115 -0.93 4.17 12.97
N MET A 116 -0.75 4.02 11.66
CA MET A 116 -0.60 5.09 10.67
C MET A 116 -1.85 5.29 9.80
N ASN A 117 -2.79 4.35 9.88
CA ASN A 117 -4.00 4.29 9.07
C ASN A 117 -5.06 5.29 9.53
#